data_AF-A0A0Q9QSQ2-F1
#
_entry.id   AF-A0A0Q9QSQ2-F1
#
_cell.length_a   1.000
_cell.length_b   1.000
_cell.length_c   1.000
_cell.angle_alpha   90.00
_cell.angle_beta   90.00
_cell.angle_gamma   90.00
#
_symmetry.space_group_name_H-M   'P 1'
#
loop_
_entity.id
_entity.type
_entity.pdbx_description
1 polymer ?
#
loop_
_entity_poly.entity_id
_entity_poly.type
_entity_poly.pdbx_seq_one_letter_code
_entity_poly.pdbx_strand_id
1 'polypeptide(L)' 'MWELMLTTEQLDIYMDEVNLRLEIRLKSERDLAPLTIRMNHTDLTQLIYTLLEINRSFRGDIPFFHTKKLPGRA' A
#
# COMPACT_ATOMS: atom_id res chain seq x y z
N MET A 1 18.13 -10.94 0.65
CA MET A 1 17.18 -12.04 0.32
C MET A 1 15.81 -11.51 0.70
N TRP A 2 14.79 -11.68 -0.15
CA TRP A 2 13.46 -11.17 0.17
C TRP A 2 12.77 -12.12 1.16
N GLU A 3 12.39 -11.57 2.32
CA GLU A 3 11.65 -12.27 3.36
C GLU A 3 10.21 -11.79 3.41
N LEU A 4 9.25 -12.72 3.51
CA LEU A 4 7.83 -12.39 3.63
C LEU A 4 7.54 -11.94 5.07
N MET A 5 7.09 -10.70 5.21
CA MET A 5 6.81 -10.07 6.51
C MET A 5 5.32 -10.09 6.85
N LEU A 6 4.45 -9.93 5.85
CA LEU A 6 3.00 -9.93 6.02
C LEU A 6 2.34 -10.47 4.76
N THR A 7 1.33 -11.31 4.92
CA THR A 7 0.45 -11.76 3.83
C THR A 7 -1.00 -11.60 4.24
N THR A 8 -1.81 -11.06 3.33
CA THR A 8 -3.26 -10.93 3.45
C THR A 8 -3.90 -11.32 2.12
N GLU A 9 -5.23 -11.32 2.05
CA GLU A 9 -5.95 -11.53 0.80
C GLU A 9 -5.69 -10.41 -0.23
N GLN A 10 -5.41 -9.19 0.24
CA GLN A 10 -5.32 -8.00 -0.62
C GLN A 10 -3.88 -7.55 -0.88
N LEU A 11 -2.93 -7.89 0.00
CA LEU A 11 -1.53 -7.51 -0.16
C LEU A 11 -0.55 -8.46 0.52
N ASP A 12 0.66 -8.51 -0.03
CA ASP A 12 1.85 -9.08 0.60
C ASP A 12 2.91 -8.00 0.82
N ILE A 13 3.67 -8.12 1.90
CA ILE A 13 4.82 -7.28 2.20
C ILE A 13 6.06 -8.16 2.34
N TYR A 14 7.10 -7.83 1.58
CA TYR A 14 8.41 -8.44 1.66
C TYR A 14 9.46 -7.41 2.05
N MET A 15 10.52 -7.86 2.72
CA MET A 15 11.68 -7.04 3.05
C MET A 15 12.96 -7.71 2.55
N ASP A 16 13.84 -6.93 1.93
CA ASP A 16 15.22 -7.33 1.68
C ASP A 16 16.11 -6.68 2.73
N GLU A 17 16.41 -7.42 3.78
CA GLU A 17 17.15 -6.92 4.94
C GLU A 17 18.55 -6.41 4.58
N VAL A 18 19.19 -7.01 3.58
CA VAL A 18 20.55 -6.65 3.15
C VAL A 18 20.57 -5.28 2.50
N ASN A 19 19.57 -4.99 1.67
CA ASN A 19 19.49 -3.75 0.91
C ASN A 19 18.54 -2.72 1.53
N LEU A 20 17.93 -3.05 2.67
CA LEU A 20 16.91 -2.25 3.37
C LEU A 20 15.80 -1.78 2.42
N ARG A 21 15.29 -2.71 1.61
CA ARG A 21 14.20 -2.45 0.66
C ARG A 21 12.92 -3.13 1.09
N LEU A 22 11.80 -2.46 0.83
CA LEU A 22 10.46 -3.00 1.03
C LEU A 22 9.82 -3.26 -0.33
N GLU A 23 9.12 -4.38 -0.46
CA GLU A 23 8.28 -4.69 -1.62
C GLU A 23 6.86 -4.96 -1.14
N ILE A 24 5.91 -4.21 -1.68
CA ILE A 24 4.47 -4.42 -1.44
C ILE A 24 3.88 -4.96 -2.73
N ARG A 25 3.23 -6.12 -2.66
CA ARG A 25 2.48 -6.71 -3.77
C ARG A 25 1.00 -6.59 -3.49
N LEU A 26 0.29 -5.77 -4.25
CA LEU A 26 -1.16 -5.64 -4.17
C LEU A 26 -1.81 -6.70 -5.06
N LYS A 27 -2.62 -7.56 -4.43
CA LYS A 27 -3.37 -8.62 -5.10
C LYS A 27 -4.67 -8.03 -5.64
N SER A 28 -4.94 -8.25 -6.91
CA SER A 28 -6.16 -7.81 -7.59
C SER A 28 -6.85 -9.05 -8.12
N GLU A 29 -8.14 -9.22 -7.84
CA GLU A 29 -8.94 -10.31 -8.45
C GLU A 29 -9.10 -10.11 -9.96
N ARG A 30 -8.87 -8.90 -10.46
CA ARG A 30 -9.05 -8.54 -11.88
C ARG A 30 -7.78 -8.74 -12.70
N ASP A 31 -6.62 -8.72 -12.07
CA ASP A 31 -5.34 -8.73 -12.76
C ASP A 31 -4.59 -10.03 -12.47
N LEU A 32 -4.10 -10.69 -13.52
CA LEU A 32 -3.35 -11.94 -13.43
C LEU A 32 -2.01 -11.78 -12.68
N ALA A 33 -1.48 -10.56 -12.58
CA ALA A 33 -0.23 -10.26 -11.90
C ALA A 33 -0.45 -9.19 -10.81
N PRO A 34 0.14 -9.36 -9.62
CA PRO A 34 0.01 -8.39 -8.55
C PRO A 34 0.76 -7.09 -8.90
N LEU A 35 0.13 -5.95 -8.59
CA LEU A 35 0.82 -4.66 -8.68
C LEU A 35 1.92 -4.62 -7.63
N THR A 36 3.16 -4.53 -8.08
CA THR A 36 4.34 -4.57 -7.21
C THR A 36 4.93 -3.18 -7.05
N ILE A 37 5.03 -2.71 -5.81
CA ILE A 37 5.63 -1.44 -5.43
C ILE A 37 6.91 -1.75 -4.65
N ARG A 38 8.04 -1.19 -5.09
CA ARG A 38 9.33 -1.34 -4.40
C ARG A 38 9.78 0.03 -3.89
N MET A 39 10.21 0.06 -2.64
CA MET A 39 10.62 1.28 -1.96
C MET A 39 11.94 1.05 -1.23
N ASN A 40 12.79 2.07 -1.22
CA ASN A 40 13.93 2.12 -0.32
C ASN A 40 13.49 2.70 1.05
N HIS A 41 14.44 2.79 1.98
CA HIS A 41 14.18 3.33 3.32
C HIS A 41 13.66 4.79 3.31
N THR A 42 14.16 5.64 2.40
CA THR A 42 13.71 7.04 2.27
C THR A 42 12.27 7.12 1.79
N ASP A 43 11.92 6.38 0.73
CA ASP A 43 10.57 6.34 0.18
C ASP A 43 9.57 5.82 1.22
N LEU A 44 9.94 4.75 1.93
CA LEU A 44 9.12 4.17 3.00
C LEU A 44 8.90 5.16 4.14
N THR A 45 9.98 5.81 4.58
CA THR A 45 9.91 6.81 5.66
C THR A 45 8.98 7.96 5.27
N GLN A 46 9.12 8.48 4.04
CA GLN A 46 8.25 9.53 3.54
C GLN A 46 6.78 9.09 3.47
N LEU A 47 6.52 7.88 2.94
CA LEU A 47 5.16 7.34 2.88
C LEU A 47 4.53 7.23 4.27
N ILE A 48 5.26 6.70 5.25
CA ILE A 48 4.77 6.56 6.63
C ILE A 48 4.43 7.94 7.21
N TYR A 49 5.33 8.93 7.03
CA TYR A 49 5.06 10.29 7.50
C TYR A 49 3.82 10.89 6.85
N THR A 50 3.67 10.74 5.53
CA THR A 50 2.48 11.21 4.82
C THR A 50 1.22 10.52 5.32
N LEU A 51 1.24 9.20 5.53
CA LEU A 51 0.08 8.47 6.06
C LEU A 51 -0.29 8.90 7.49
N LEU A 52 0.70 9.16 8.35
CA LEU A 52 0.48 9.67 9.70
C LEU A 52 -0.08 11.10 9.69
N GLU A 53 0.43 11.97 8.82
CA GLU A 53 -0.07 13.33 8.66
C GLU A 53 -1.51 13.34 8.14
N ILE A 54 -1.81 12.50 7.15
CA ILE A 54 -3.16 12.22 6.69
C ILE A 54 -4.01 11.79 7.89
N ASN A 55 -3.63 10.73 8.60
CA ASN A 55 -4.40 10.21 9.75
C ASN A 55 -4.67 11.28 10.82
N ARG A 56 -3.68 12.12 11.16
CA ARG A 56 -3.84 13.25 12.11
C ARG A 56 -4.78 14.33 11.60
N SER A 57 -4.85 14.52 10.29
CA SER A 57 -5.71 15.50 9.63
C SER A 57 -7.15 15.01 9.49
N PHE A 58 -7.37 13.69 9.54
CA PHE A 58 -8.70 13.10 9.52
C PHE A 58 -9.38 13.25 10.89
N ARG A 59 -10.49 13.99 10.94
CA ARG A 59 -11.36 14.10 12.13
C ARG A 59 -12.31 12.90 12.30
N GLY A 60 -12.19 11.85 11.49
CA GLY A 60 -13.00 10.62 11.58
C GLY A 60 -14.45 10.78 11.09
N ASP A 61 -14.91 12.01 10.85
CA ASP A 61 -16.23 12.40 10.38
C ASP A 61 -16.31 12.58 8.84
N ILE A 62 -15.16 12.63 8.16
CA ILE A 62 -15.07 12.77 6.70
C ILE A 62 -14.60 11.45 6.08
N PRO A 63 -15.39 10.82 5.20
CA PRO A 63 -14.97 9.59 4.51
C PRO A 63 -13.70 9.84 3.67
N PHE A 64 -12.66 9.03 3.90
CA PHE A 64 -11.37 9.09 3.18
C PHE A 64 -11.53 8.86 1.66
N PHE A 65 -12.45 8.00 1.28
CA PHE A 65 -12.73 7.73 -0.12
C PHE A 65 -13.76 8.75 -0.62
N HIS A 66 -13.34 9.64 -1.52
CA HIS A 66 -14.30 10.18 -2.45
C HIS A 66 -14.93 9.00 -3.18
N THR A 67 -16.22 8.77 -2.94
CA THR A 67 -17.05 7.92 -3.77
C THR A 67 -17.15 8.59 -5.15
N LYS A 68 -16.05 8.58 -5.92
CA LYS A 68 -16.18 8.57 -7.36
C LYS A 68 -17.01 7.32 -7.61
N LYS A 69 -18.29 7.52 -7.90
CA LYS A 69 -19.11 6.51 -8.55
C LYS A 69 -18.24 6.01 -9.70
N LEU A 70 -17.70 4.80 -9.55
CA LEU A 70 -17.07 4.10 -10.66
C LEU A 70 -18.12 4.17 -11.78
N PRO A 71 -17.79 4.72 -12.96
CA PRO A 71 -18.76 4.82 -14.04
C PRO A 71 -19.38 3.44 -14.27
N GLY A 72 -20.71 3.44 -14.34
CA GLY A 72 -21.57 2.32 -13.97
C GLY A 72 -21.20 0.98 -14.61
N ARG A 73 -21.42 -0.09 -13.84
CA ARG A 73 -21.85 -1.35 -14.42
C ARG A 73 -23.31 -1.16 -14.87
N ALA A 74 -23.49 -0.83 -16.14
CA ALA A 74 -24.63 -1.30 -16.91
C ALA A 74 -24.35 -2.73 -17.37
#